data_AF-A0A1B9NRE9-F1
#
_entry.id   AF-A0A1B9NRE9-F1
#
_cell.length_a   1.000
_cell.length_b   1.000
_cell.length_c   1.000
_cell.angle_alpha   90.00
_cell.angle_beta   90.00
_cell.angle_gamma   90.00
#
_symmetry.space_group_name_H-M   'P 1'
#
loop_
_entity.id
_entity.type
_entity.pdbx_description
1 polymer ?
#
loop_
_entity_poly.entity_id
_entity_poly.type
_entity_poly.pdbx_seq_one_letter_code
_entity_poly.pdbx_strand_id
1 'polypeptide(L)'
;MDLLKQEYVANAVTLFDLRLSESEITIYLDCVNFMLEYCTNEQINQHTEFMDKEELSWVRDDLLALIKSIEHKDFIPDRYK
;
A
#
# COMPACT_ATOMS: atom_id res chain seq x y z
N MET A 1 5.69 12.12 1.74
CA MET A 1 4.59 11.72 2.63
C MET A 1 4.42 12.80 3.67
N ASP A 2 3.28 13.48 3.66
CA ASP A 2 2.95 14.53 4.63
C ASP A 2 1.74 14.11 5.46
N LEU A 3 1.82 14.23 6.79
CA LEU A 3 0.68 14.02 7.67
C LEU A 3 -0.25 15.24 7.62
N LEU A 4 -1.47 15.03 7.15
CA LEU A 4 -2.49 16.08 7.08
C LEU A 4 -3.35 16.11 8.35
N LYS A 5 -3.71 14.92 8.85
CA LYS A 5 -4.57 14.75 10.03
C LYS A 5 -4.34 13.38 10.66
N GLN A 6 -4.54 13.28 11.97
CA GLN A 6 -4.65 12.01 12.67
C GLN A 6 -5.88 12.03 13.56
N GLU A 7 -6.58 10.90 13.63
CA GLU A 7 -7.74 10.71 14.50
C GLU A 7 -7.61 9.43 15.30
N TYR A 8 -7.95 9.50 16.58
CA TYR A 8 -8.01 8.33 17.44
C TYR A 8 -9.46 7.88 17.58
N VAL A 9 -9.78 6.69 17.08
CA VAL A 9 -11.14 6.18 16.97
C VAL A 9 -11.36 5.01 17.93
N ALA A 10 -12.46 5.09 18.67
CA ALA A 10 -12.99 4.02 19.52
C ALA A 10 -12.00 3.44 20.55
N ASN A 11 -11.01 4.22 20.98
CA ASN A 11 -9.94 3.78 21.88
C ASN A 11 -9.15 2.55 21.40
N ALA A 12 -9.08 2.32 20.08
CA ALA A 12 -8.48 1.10 19.53
C ALA A 12 -7.56 1.38 18.34
N VAL A 13 -7.92 2.31 17.46
CA VAL A 13 -7.21 2.51 16.18
C VAL A 13 -6.90 3.99 15.97
N THR A 14 -5.69 4.25 15.48
CA THR A 14 -5.29 5.57 14.97
C THR A 14 -5.45 5.56 13.46
N LEU A 15 -6.26 6.47 12.94
CA LEU A 15 -6.41 6.72 11.51
C LEU A 15 -5.52 7.90 11.11
N PHE A 16 -4.91 7.81 9.93
CA PHE A 16 -4.02 8.83 9.39
C PHE A 16 -4.54 9.30 8.03
N ASP A 17 -4.67 10.61 7.87
CA ASP A 17 -4.82 11.24 6.55
C ASP A 17 -3.43 11.68 6.08
N LEU A 18 -2.99 11.10 4.97
CA LEU A 18 -1.65 11.30 4.42
C LEU A 18 -1.74 11.87 3.01
N ARG A 19 -0.81 12.76 2.68
CA ARG A 19 -0.51 13.13 1.29
C ARG A 19 0.69 12.32 0.82
N LEU A 20 0.55 11.65 -0.31
CA LEU A 20 1.59 10.84 -0.95
C LEU A 20 1.83 11.32 -2.39
N SER A 21 3.07 11.22 -2.86
CA SER A 21 3.39 11.37 -4.27
C SER A 21 3.06 10.10 -5.07
N GLU A 22 2.99 10.21 -6.39
CA GLU A 22 2.79 9.05 -7.28
C GLU A 22 3.93 8.03 -7.15
N SER A 23 5.16 8.53 -6.98
CA SER A 23 6.34 7.71 -6.74
C SER A 23 6.28 6.95 -5.41
N GLU A 24 5.75 7.56 -4.34
CA GLU A 24 5.59 6.90 -3.04
C GLU A 24 4.56 5.76 -3.11
N ILE A 25 3.41 6.01 -3.75
CA ILE A 25 2.38 4.99 -3.97
C ILE A 25 2.96 3.82 -4.78
N THR A 26 3.74 4.14 -5.82
CA THR A 26 4.40 3.14 -6.68
C THR A 26 5.38 2.27 -5.88
N ILE A 27 6.22 2.88 -5.04
CA ILE A 27 7.16 2.15 -4.18
C ILE A 27 6.41 1.21 -3.24
N TYR A 28 5.33 1.67 -2.60
CA TYR A 28 4.52 0.82 -1.72
C TYR A 28 3.91 -0.36 -2.49
N LEU A 29 3.36 -0.13 -3.68
CA LEU A 29 2.81 -1.21 -4.50
C LEU A 29 3.88 -2.23 -4.90
N ASP A 30 5.08 -1.77 -5.30
CA ASP A 30 6.20 -2.66 -5.65
C ASP A 30 6.64 -3.53 -4.46
N CYS A 31 6.76 -2.94 -3.26
CA CYS A 31 7.09 -3.68 -2.04
C CYS A 31 6.04 -4.74 -1.70
N VAL A 32 4.76 -4.38 -1.83
CA VAL A 32 3.66 -5.33 -1.59
C VAL A 32 3.68 -6.46 -2.62
N ASN A 33 3.89 -6.15 -3.91
CA ASN A 33 4.03 -7.16 -4.96
C ASN A 33 5.21 -8.09 -4.70
N PHE A 34 6.37 -7.55 -4.29
CA PHE A 34 7.53 -8.36 -3.92
C PHE A 34 7.21 -9.34 -2.79
N MET A 35 6.55 -8.89 -1.72
CA MET A 35 6.17 -9.77 -0.61
C MET A 35 5.19 -10.87 -1.06
N LEU A 36 4.18 -10.52 -1.86
CA LEU A 36 3.21 -11.48 -2.38
C LEU A 36 3.86 -12.55 -3.27
N GLU A 37 4.85 -12.15 -4.08
CA GLU A 37 5.55 -13.04 -5.01
C GLU A 37 6.57 -13.94 -4.31
N TYR A 38 7.38 -13.38 -3.40
CA TYR A 38 8.59 -14.04 -2.89
C TYR A 38 8.52 -14.50 -1.44
N CYS A 39 7.57 -14.03 -0.64
CA CYS A 39 7.44 -14.43 0.76
C CYS A 39 6.39 -15.52 0.95
N THR A 40 6.58 -16.36 1.96
CA THR A 40 5.54 -17.27 2.47
C THR A 40 4.56 -16.51 3.37
N ASN A 41 3.39 -17.10 3.67
CA ASN A 41 2.46 -16.53 4.67
C ASN A 41 3.14 -16.30 6.03
N GLU A 42 3.99 -17.23 6.45
CA GLU A 42 4.73 -17.11 7.71
C GLU A 42 5.69 -15.92 7.69
N GLN A 43 6.43 -15.72 6.58
CA GLN A 43 7.33 -14.57 6.43
C GLN A 43 6.55 -13.25 6.39
N ILE A 44 5.42 -13.20 5.67
CA ILE A 44 4.57 -12.00 5.63
C ILE A 44 4.05 -11.67 7.03
N ASN A 45 3.56 -12.67 7.76
CA ASN A 45 3.07 -12.48 9.11
C ASN A 45 4.20 -12.01 10.05
N GLN A 46 5.40 -12.58 9.95
CA GLN A 46 6.57 -12.15 10.73
C GLN A 46 7.01 -10.71 10.42
N HIS A 47 6.87 -10.24 9.17
CA HIS A 47 7.31 -8.90 8.78
C HIS A 47 6.25 -7.81 8.98
N THR A 48 4.96 -8.16 8.91
CA THR A 48 3.85 -7.21 9.00
C THR A 48 3.12 -7.29 10.35
N GLU A 49 3.40 -8.32 11.14
CA GLU A 49 2.80 -8.67 12.43
C GLU A 49 1.28 -8.96 12.41
N PHE A 50 0.59 -8.66 11.32
CA PHE A 50 -0.88 -8.68 11.27
C PHE A 50 -1.47 -9.14 9.94
N MET A 51 -0.67 -9.51 8.93
CA MET A 51 -1.20 -9.88 7.60
C MET A 51 -0.77 -11.28 7.16
N ASP A 52 -1.61 -11.91 6.35
CA ASP A 52 -1.27 -13.01 5.45
C ASP A 52 -1.30 -12.59 3.96
N LYS A 53 -1.09 -13.53 3.03
CA LYS A 53 -1.14 -13.22 1.58
C LYS A 53 -2.50 -12.71 1.12
N GLU A 54 -3.61 -13.19 1.70
CA GLU A 54 -4.94 -12.77 1.28
C GLU A 54 -5.17 -11.32 1.69
N GLU A 55 -4.92 -10.97 2.95
CA GLU A 55 -5.06 -9.60 3.46
C GLU A 55 -4.12 -8.63 2.74
N LEU A 56 -2.86 -9.04 2.52
CA LEU A 56 -1.88 -8.25 1.78
C LEU A 56 -2.29 -8.05 0.30
N SER A 57 -3.04 -8.99 -0.28
CA SER A 57 -3.56 -8.87 -1.64
C SER A 57 -4.63 -7.79 -1.78
N TRP A 58 -5.40 -7.53 -0.72
CA TRP A 58 -6.36 -6.41 -0.70
C TRP A 58 -5.65 -5.07 -0.66
N VAL A 59 -4.59 -4.94 0.15
CA VAL A 59 -3.74 -3.74 0.17
C VAL A 59 -3.12 -3.47 -1.21
N ARG A 60 -2.65 -4.53 -1.87
CA ARG A 60 -2.13 -4.47 -3.26
C ARG A 60 -3.17 -3.97 -4.24
N ASP A 61 -4.41 -4.43 -4.14
CA ASP A 61 -5.52 -4.04 -5.02
C ASP A 61 -5.92 -2.57 -4.82
N ASP A 62 -5.98 -2.12 -3.56
CA ASP A 62 -6.26 -0.72 -3.22
C ASP A 62 -5.17 0.23 -3.75
N LEU A 63 -3.90 -0.13 -3.57
CA LEU A 63 -2.77 0.64 -4.10
C LEU A 63 -2.77 0.66 -5.64
N LEU A 64 -3.10 -0.48 -6.28
CA LEU A 64 -3.21 -0.55 -7.74
C LEU A 64 -4.37 0.32 -8.27
N ALA A 65 -5.51 0.33 -7.59
CA ALA A 65 -6.64 1.20 -7.92
C ALA A 65 -6.23 2.67 -7.81
N LEU A 66 -5.46 3.03 -6.78
CA LEU A 66 -4.94 4.39 -6.59
C LEU A 66 -3.99 4.78 -7.74
N ILE A 67 -3.05 3.92 -8.12
CA ILE A 67 -2.18 4.19 -9.29
C ILE A 67 -3.01 4.37 -10.56
N LYS A 68 -4.01 3.53 -10.79
CA LYS A 68 -4.91 3.64 -11.95
C LYS A 68 -5.75 4.92 -11.93
N SER A 69 -5.89 5.61 -10.80
CA SER A 69 -6.59 6.89 -10.71
C SER A 69 -5.71 8.11 -11.07
N ILE A 70 -4.38 7.97 -11.13
CA ILE A 70 -3.46 9.07 -11.47
C ILE A 70 -3.75 9.55 -12.90
N GLU A 71 -4.02 10.85 -13.05
CA GLU A 71 -4.41 11.48 -14.32
C GLU A 71 -3.26 11.46 -15.35
N HIS A 72 -2.05 11.83 -14.92
CA HIS A 72 -0.88 11.90 -15.77
C HIS A 72 -0.18 10.54 -15.86
N LYS A 73 -0.69 9.67 -16.75
CA LYS A 73 -0.17 8.31 -16.97
C LYS A 73 1.31 8.25 -17.33
N ASP A 74 1.89 9.32 -17.86
CA ASP A 74 3.31 9.39 -18.23
C ASP A 74 4.26 9.24 -17.03
N PHE A 75 3.79 9.54 -15.81
CA PHE A 75 4.57 9.39 -14.57
C PHE A 75 4.37 8.03 -13.90
N ILE A 76 3.51 7.17 -14.44
CA ILE A 76 3.32 5.81 -13.93
C ILE A 76 4.32 4.88 -14.62
N PRO A 77 4.97 3.94 -13.92
CA PRO A 77 5.79 2.93 -14.58
C PRO A 77 4.98 2.06 -15.56
N ASP A 78 5.58 1.67 -16.68
CA ASP A 78 4.89 0.93 -17.75
C ASP A 78 4.22 -0.38 -17.27
N ARG A 79 4.77 -1.04 -16.25
CA ARG A 79 4.19 -2.27 -15.64
C ARG A 79 2.82 -2.06 -15.00
N TYR A 80 2.43 -0.81 -14.73
CA TYR A 80 1.15 -0.43 -14.13
C TYR A 80 0.28 0.44 -15.04
N LYS A 81 0.71 0.67 -16.29
CA LYS A 81 -0.09 1.35 -17.31
C LYS A 81 -1.19 0.43 -17.86
#